data_AF-A0AAP5Z2N0-F1
#
_entry.id   AF-A0AAP5Z2N0-F1
#
_cell.length_a   1.000
_cell.length_b   1.000
_cell.length_c   1.000
_cell.angle_alpha   90.00
_cell.angle_beta   90.00
_cell.angle_gamma   90.00
#
_symmetry.space_group_name_H-M   'P 1'
#
loop_
_entity.id
_entity.type
_entity.pdbx_description
1 polymer ?
#
loop_
_entity_poly.entity_id
_entity_poly.type
_entity_poly.pdbx_seq_one_letter_code
_entity_poly.pdbx_strand_id
1 'polypeptide(L)'
;LLEFITPVSHDIPELMAQLKDIHHFTQTKMGEEKMWPLSMPCYVGSEDDIQLAQYGSSNSAKMKTLYREGLKRRYGSLMQIISGVHFNFSFPESFWDALYGEQDEQARQDTKSAAYFALIRNYYRFGWMIPYFFGASPALCGSFIQGRETKLPFESIGGTLYLPKATSLRLS
;
A
#
# COMPACT_ATOMS: atom_id res chain seq x y z
N LEU A 1 11.08 3.58 5.85
CA LEU A 1 9.71 3.43 5.34
C LEU A 1 8.83 2.98 6.50
N LEU A 2 8.08 3.91 7.10
CA LEU A 2 7.18 3.60 8.21
C LEU A 2 5.91 2.91 7.70
N GLU A 3 5.35 2.03 8.51
CA GLU A 3 4.05 1.38 8.28
C GLU A 3 3.25 1.49 9.57
N PHE A 4 2.09 2.14 9.50
CA PHE A 4 1.19 2.31 10.64
C PHE A 4 0.00 1.37 10.49
N ILE A 5 -0.27 0.58 11.53
CA ILE A 5 -1.29 -0.45 11.54
C ILE A 5 -2.22 -0.16 12.72
N THR A 6 -3.49 0.10 12.43
CA THR A 6 -4.52 0.26 13.47
C THR A 6 -5.00 -1.12 13.94
N PRO A 7 -5.45 -1.25 15.20
CA PRO A 7 -6.33 -2.34 15.59
C PRO A 7 -7.57 -2.42 14.70
N VAL A 8 -8.26 -3.56 14.73
CA VAL A 8 -9.61 -3.67 14.16
C VAL A 8 -10.53 -2.73 14.94
N SER A 9 -11.34 -1.94 14.23
CA SER A 9 -12.39 -1.09 14.81
C SER A 9 -13.67 -1.24 14.03
N HIS A 10 -14.80 -1.02 14.72
CA HIS A 10 -16.14 -0.99 14.16
C HIS A 10 -16.67 0.44 13.95
N ASP A 11 -15.85 1.45 14.26
CA ASP A 11 -16.19 2.87 14.18
C ASP A 11 -15.13 3.64 13.39
N ILE A 12 -15.54 4.34 12.33
CA ILE A 12 -14.62 5.09 11.46
C ILE A 12 -13.93 6.23 12.23
N PRO A 13 -14.65 7.08 13.01
CA PRO A 13 -14.01 8.09 13.85
C PRO A 13 -12.95 7.52 14.80
N GLU A 14 -13.21 6.41 15.47
CA GLU A 14 -12.23 5.74 16.34
C GLU A 14 -10.99 5.31 15.56
N LEU A 15 -11.15 4.60 14.43
CA LEU A 15 -10.04 4.18 13.58
C LEU A 15 -9.19 5.38 13.15
N MET A 16 -9.84 6.47 12.72
CA MET A 16 -9.14 7.69 12.27
C MET A 16 -8.43 8.39 13.43
N ALA A 17 -9.01 8.39 14.63
CA ALA A 17 -8.36 8.93 15.83
C ALA A 17 -7.11 8.11 16.18
N GLN A 18 -7.21 6.78 16.20
CA GLN A 18 -6.07 5.89 16.45
C GLN A 18 -4.95 6.09 15.42
N LEU A 19 -5.29 6.17 14.13
CA LEU A 19 -4.31 6.43 13.09
C LEU A 19 -3.63 7.80 13.27
N LYS A 20 -4.41 8.84 13.61
CA LYS A 20 -3.90 10.18 13.88
C LYS A 20 -2.96 10.20 15.08
N ASP A 21 -3.29 9.48 16.15
CA ASP A 21 -2.47 9.41 17.35
C ASP A 21 -1.11 8.76 17.06
N ILE A 22 -1.08 7.68 16.29
CA ILE A 22 0.16 7.04 15.85
C ILE A 22 1.01 8.02 15.04
N HIS A 23 0.42 8.72 14.06
CA HIS A 23 1.13 9.72 13.26
C HIS A 23 1.70 10.86 14.13
N HIS A 24 0.88 11.41 15.02
CA HIS A 24 1.29 12.51 15.90
C HIS A 24 2.42 12.08 16.82
N PHE A 25 2.26 10.93 17.50
CA PHE A 25 3.30 10.40 18.37
C PHE A 25 4.61 10.18 17.61
N THR A 26 4.56 9.51 16.46
CA THR A 26 5.76 9.24 15.66
C THR A 26 6.45 10.54 15.21
N GLN A 27 5.71 11.55 14.74
CA GLN A 27 6.31 12.83 14.34
C GLN A 27 7.02 13.54 15.49
N THR A 28 6.54 13.42 16.73
CA THR A 28 7.22 13.98 17.92
C THR A 28 8.51 13.24 18.32
N LYS A 29 8.76 12.04 17.77
CA LYS A 29 9.90 11.18 18.11
C LYS A 29 10.94 11.05 17.00
N MET A 30 10.72 11.67 15.85
CA MET A 30 11.59 11.57 14.67
C MET A 30 12.59 12.74 14.53
N GLY A 31 12.67 13.65 15.51
CA GLY A 31 13.56 14.80 15.44
C GLY A 31 13.17 15.76 14.32
N GLU A 32 14.09 16.05 13.41
CA GLU A 32 13.88 16.94 12.25
C GLU A 32 13.32 16.23 11.01
N GLU A 33 13.28 14.89 11.01
CA GLU A 33 12.73 14.13 9.89
C GLU A 33 11.22 14.37 9.73
N LYS A 34 10.74 14.29 8.49
CA LYS A 34 9.33 14.45 8.13
C LYS A 34 8.85 13.25 7.32
N MET A 35 7.56 12.96 7.45
CA MET A 35 6.91 11.93 6.64
C MET A 35 6.63 12.46 5.23
N TRP A 36 6.97 11.65 4.21
CA TRP A 36 6.67 11.95 2.82
C TRP A 36 5.15 11.77 2.55
N PRO A 37 4.44 12.80 2.06
CA PRO A 37 2.98 12.77 2.01
C PRO A 37 2.40 12.15 0.72
N LEU A 38 3.24 11.65 -0.19
CA LEU A 38 2.81 11.13 -1.49
C LEU A 38 3.16 9.64 -1.64
N SER A 39 2.45 8.95 -2.53
CA SER A 39 2.73 7.55 -2.85
C SER A 39 4.05 7.35 -3.57
N MET A 40 4.33 8.18 -4.59
CA MET A 40 5.56 8.09 -5.37
C MET A 40 6.67 8.85 -4.66
N PRO A 41 7.86 8.26 -4.46
CA PRO A 41 9.01 8.99 -3.96
C PRO A 41 9.47 10.04 -4.99
N CYS A 42 10.13 11.10 -4.50
CA CYS A 42 10.85 12.05 -5.36
C CYS A 42 12.28 11.55 -5.63
N TYR A 43 13.22 12.47 -5.89
CA TYR A 43 14.63 12.14 -6.11
C TYR A 43 15.16 11.22 -5.03
N VAL A 44 15.63 10.06 -5.46
CA VAL A 44 16.42 9.13 -4.67
C VAL A 44 17.78 9.16 -5.34
N GLY A 45 18.85 9.34 -4.56
CA GLY A 45 20.22 9.35 -5.05
C GLY A 45 20.60 8.01 -5.66
N SER A 46 21.36 7.19 -4.93
CA SER A 46 21.62 5.82 -5.34
C SER A 46 20.59 4.85 -4.77
N GLU A 47 20.24 3.81 -5.52
CA GLU A 47 19.51 2.66 -4.99
C GLU A 47 20.23 1.94 -3.84
N ASP A 48 21.55 2.09 -3.80
CA ASP A 48 22.40 1.52 -2.75
C ASP A 48 22.37 2.32 -1.44
N ASP A 49 21.89 3.56 -1.49
CA ASP A 49 21.70 4.38 -0.29
C ASP A 49 20.46 3.94 0.51
N ILE A 50 19.53 3.21 -0.14
CA ILE A 50 18.33 2.69 0.53
C ILE A 50 18.71 1.53 1.43
N GLN A 51 18.78 1.82 2.73
CA GLN A 51 18.99 0.82 3.77
C GLN A 51 17.77 -0.09 3.90
N LEU A 52 18.00 -1.41 3.86
CA LEU A 52 16.96 -2.39 4.12
C LEU A 52 16.55 -2.33 5.59
N ALA A 53 15.28 -2.62 5.87
CA ALA A 53 14.78 -2.68 7.23
C ALA A 53 15.53 -3.75 8.05
N GLN A 54 16.03 -3.32 9.21
CA GLN A 54 16.79 -4.15 10.15
C GLN A 54 15.88 -4.59 11.29
N TYR A 55 15.78 -5.90 11.52
CA TYR A 55 14.87 -6.49 12.52
C TYR A 55 15.59 -7.10 13.73
N GLY A 56 16.92 -7.00 13.80
CA GLY A 56 17.76 -7.63 14.83
C GLY A 56 18.36 -8.99 14.41
N SER A 57 18.80 -9.78 15.39
CA SER A 57 19.67 -10.95 15.17
C SER A 57 18.98 -12.33 15.26
N SER A 58 17.69 -12.38 15.63
CA SER A 58 16.92 -13.64 15.68
C SER A 58 16.73 -14.24 14.28
N ASN A 59 16.41 -15.54 14.20
CA ASN A 59 16.18 -16.19 12.91
C ASN A 59 15.00 -15.55 12.14
N SER A 60 13.91 -15.20 12.84
CA SER A 60 12.78 -14.49 12.24
C SER A 60 13.18 -13.11 11.72
N ALA A 61 13.99 -12.36 12.47
CA ALA A 61 14.51 -11.07 12.06
C ALA A 61 15.40 -11.17 10.80
N LYS A 62 16.38 -12.08 10.83
CA LYS A 62 17.28 -12.35 9.70
C LYS A 62 16.50 -12.75 8.46
N MET A 63 15.48 -13.60 8.60
CA MET A 63 14.60 -13.99 7.49
C MET A 63 13.87 -12.78 6.90
N LYS A 64 13.33 -11.86 7.72
CA LYS A 64 12.64 -10.65 7.25
C LYS A 64 13.56 -9.67 6.51
N THR A 65 14.81 -9.52 6.97
CA THR A 65 15.80 -8.69 6.27
C THR A 65 16.28 -9.37 4.98
N LEU A 66 16.54 -10.68 5.01
CA LEU A 66 16.92 -11.46 3.82
C LEU A 66 15.83 -11.46 2.74
N TYR A 67 14.56 -11.52 3.13
CA TYR A 67 13.44 -11.35 2.21
C TYR A 67 13.50 -10.02 1.46
N ARG A 68 13.82 -8.92 2.16
CA ARG A 68 13.96 -7.58 1.56
C ARG A 68 15.19 -7.47 0.66
N GLU A 69 16.29 -8.15 1.01
CA GLU A 69 17.45 -8.28 0.13
C GLU A 69 17.07 -9.00 -1.18
N GLY A 70 16.26 -10.06 -1.09
CA GLY A 70 15.71 -10.74 -2.27
C GLY A 70 14.84 -9.82 -3.14
N LEU A 71 14.00 -8.98 -2.53
CA LEU A 71 13.19 -7.99 -3.26
C LEU A 71 14.05 -6.93 -3.96
N LYS A 72 15.06 -6.38 -3.26
CA LYS A 72 16.03 -5.44 -3.84
C LYS A 72 16.68 -6.02 -5.09
N ARG A 73 17.16 -7.28 -5.03
CA ARG A 73 17.83 -7.95 -6.16
C ARG A 73 16.91 -8.23 -7.34
N ARG A 74 15.62 -8.49 -7.10
CA ARG A 74 14.66 -8.85 -8.16
C ARG A 74 14.01 -7.65 -8.83
N TYR A 75 13.71 -6.61 -8.05
CA TYR A 75 12.85 -5.50 -8.48
C TYR A 75 13.50 -4.12 -8.34
N GLY A 76 14.71 -4.02 -7.78
CA GLY A 76 15.37 -2.76 -7.43
C GLY A 76 14.85 -2.16 -6.13
N SER A 77 15.65 -1.31 -5.50
CA SER A 77 15.28 -0.64 -4.23
C SER A 77 14.20 0.42 -4.43
N LEU A 78 14.17 1.09 -5.60
CA LEU A 78 13.23 2.19 -5.89
C LEU A 78 11.76 1.75 -5.87
N MET A 79 11.46 0.58 -6.41
CA MET A 79 10.08 0.09 -6.43
C MET A 79 9.56 -0.21 -5.01
N GLN A 80 10.45 -0.54 -4.08
CA GLN A 80 10.10 -0.93 -2.70
C GLN A 80 9.79 0.25 -1.79
N ILE A 81 10.07 1.48 -2.21
CA ILE A 81 9.81 2.71 -1.45
C ILE A 81 8.60 3.48 -1.97
N ILE A 82 7.87 2.94 -2.95
CA ILE A 82 6.51 3.40 -3.25
C ILE A 82 5.63 3.06 -2.05
N SER A 83 4.94 4.05 -1.50
CA SER A 83 4.03 3.88 -0.36
C SER A 83 2.57 3.75 -0.83
N GLY A 84 1.70 3.27 0.06
CA GLY A 84 0.26 3.18 -0.19
C GLY A 84 -0.52 2.90 1.09
N VAL A 85 -1.84 2.83 0.95
CA VAL A 85 -2.76 2.52 2.05
C VAL A 85 -3.43 1.18 1.76
N HIS A 86 -3.46 0.31 2.76
CA HIS A 86 -4.23 -0.94 2.71
C HIS A 86 -5.49 -0.79 3.56
N PHE A 87 -6.65 -1.01 2.93
CA PHE A 87 -7.94 -0.98 3.61
C PHE A 87 -8.37 -2.42 3.92
N ASN A 88 -8.42 -2.76 5.21
CA ASN A 88 -8.86 -4.07 5.68
C ASN A 88 -10.32 -3.98 6.13
N PHE A 89 -11.16 -4.91 5.68
CA PHE A 89 -12.60 -4.89 5.94
C PHE A 89 -13.15 -6.30 6.09
N SER A 90 -14.16 -6.46 6.95
CA SER A 90 -14.95 -7.68 7.09
C SER A 90 -16.43 -7.36 7.36
N PHE A 91 -17.31 -8.22 6.89
CA PHE A 91 -18.73 -8.15 7.23
C PHE A 91 -19.01 -8.74 8.61
N PRO A 92 -19.97 -8.19 9.38
CA PRO A 92 -20.37 -8.72 10.68
C PRO A 92 -21.06 -10.10 10.54
N GLU A 93 -21.11 -10.89 11.61
CA GLU A 93 -21.81 -12.19 11.59
C GLU A 93 -23.28 -12.07 11.18
N SER A 94 -23.96 -10.99 11.60
CA SER A 94 -25.34 -10.72 11.23
C SER A 94 -25.57 -10.59 9.72
N PHE A 95 -24.56 -10.17 8.94
CA PHE A 95 -24.65 -10.14 7.48
C PHE A 95 -24.68 -11.55 6.89
N TRP A 96 -23.88 -12.46 7.45
CA TRP A 96 -23.82 -13.86 7.02
C TRP A 96 -25.08 -14.61 7.43
N ASP A 97 -25.58 -14.36 8.64
CA ASP A 97 -26.85 -14.90 9.14
C ASP A 97 -28.02 -14.48 8.24
N ALA A 98 -28.08 -13.21 7.83
CA ALA A 98 -29.14 -12.71 6.96
C ALA A 98 -29.12 -13.31 5.55
N LEU A 99 -27.93 -13.65 5.03
CA LEU A 99 -27.77 -14.19 3.67
C LEU A 99 -27.95 -15.70 3.58
N TYR A 100 -27.49 -16.43 4.59
CA TYR A 100 -27.35 -17.89 4.52
C TYR A 100 -28.08 -18.63 5.64
N GLY A 101 -28.69 -17.91 6.60
CA GLY A 101 -29.35 -18.49 7.76
C GLY A 101 -28.36 -19.10 8.75
N GLU A 102 -28.88 -19.93 9.65
CA GLU A 102 -28.06 -20.72 10.57
C GLU A 102 -27.32 -21.83 9.80
N GLN A 103 -26.02 -21.95 10.07
CA GLN A 103 -25.14 -22.95 9.47
C GLN A 103 -24.24 -23.52 10.56
N ASP A 104 -23.81 -24.76 10.41
CA ASP A 104 -22.68 -25.27 11.20
C ASP A 104 -21.38 -24.53 10.84
N GLU A 105 -20.36 -24.68 11.69
CA GLU A 105 -19.10 -23.94 11.56
C GLU A 105 -18.40 -24.19 10.22
N GLN A 106 -18.38 -25.43 9.75
CA GLN A 106 -17.70 -25.78 8.50
C GLN A 106 -18.42 -25.19 7.29
N ALA A 107 -19.75 -25.36 7.22
CA ALA A 107 -20.57 -24.78 6.17
C ALA A 107 -20.50 -23.24 6.17
N ARG A 108 -20.46 -22.63 7.36
CA ARG A 108 -20.28 -21.18 7.54
C ARG A 108 -18.94 -20.72 6.97
N GLN A 109 -17.85 -21.39 7.33
CA GLN A 109 -16.51 -21.05 6.84
C GLN A 109 -16.43 -21.15 5.30
N ASP A 110 -16.97 -22.22 4.72
CA ASP A 110 -16.95 -22.44 3.27
C ASP A 110 -17.77 -21.37 2.55
N THR A 111 -18.93 -21.02 3.10
CA THR A 111 -19.82 -19.99 2.53
C THR A 111 -19.18 -18.60 2.59
N LYS A 112 -18.60 -18.21 3.74
CA LYS A 112 -17.88 -16.93 3.88
C LYS A 112 -16.70 -16.85 2.90
N SER A 113 -15.93 -17.93 2.78
CA SER A 113 -14.81 -18.01 1.85
C SER A 113 -15.27 -17.84 0.39
N ALA A 114 -16.31 -18.58 -0.02
CA ALA A 114 -16.88 -18.47 -1.36
C ALA A 114 -17.40 -17.05 -1.66
N ALA A 115 -18.04 -16.41 -0.68
CA ALA A 115 -18.56 -15.04 -0.79
C ALA A 115 -17.44 -13.99 -0.88
N TYR A 116 -16.38 -14.09 -0.07
CA TYR A 116 -15.23 -13.19 -0.19
C TYR A 116 -14.49 -13.39 -1.52
N PHE A 117 -14.38 -14.63 -2.03
CA PHE A 117 -13.87 -14.84 -3.39
C PHE A 117 -14.77 -14.22 -4.46
N ALA A 118 -16.09 -14.23 -4.28
CA ALA A 118 -17.02 -13.51 -5.16
C ALA A 118 -16.80 -11.99 -5.11
N LEU A 119 -16.59 -11.45 -3.91
CA LEU A 119 -16.24 -10.04 -3.73
C LEU A 119 -14.91 -9.69 -4.44
N ILE A 120 -13.88 -10.54 -4.31
CA ILE A 120 -12.61 -10.36 -5.04
C ILE A 120 -12.85 -10.33 -6.55
N ARG A 121 -13.66 -11.24 -7.11
CA ARG A 121 -13.99 -11.21 -8.55
C ARG A 121 -14.66 -9.89 -8.95
N ASN A 122 -15.56 -9.35 -8.14
CA ASN A 122 -16.17 -8.04 -8.40
C ASN A 122 -15.17 -6.88 -8.23
N TYR A 123 -14.24 -6.98 -7.27
CA TYR A 123 -13.15 -6.03 -7.13
C TYR A 123 -12.26 -6.00 -8.37
N TYR A 124 -11.92 -7.15 -8.97
CA TYR A 124 -11.18 -7.16 -10.24
C TYR A 124 -11.97 -6.56 -11.41
N ARG A 125 -13.31 -6.71 -11.43
CA ARG A 125 -14.18 -6.17 -12.51
C ARG A 125 -14.39 -4.65 -12.41
N PHE A 126 -14.54 -4.13 -11.19
CA PHE A 126 -14.99 -2.75 -10.95
C PHE A 126 -14.02 -1.93 -10.09
N GLY A 127 -12.97 -2.53 -9.55
CA GLY A 127 -12.00 -1.90 -8.66
C GLY A 127 -11.18 -0.80 -9.31
N TRP A 128 -11.19 -0.69 -10.65
CA TRP A 128 -10.63 0.46 -11.38
C TRP A 128 -11.28 1.80 -10.97
N MET A 129 -12.48 1.77 -10.38
CA MET A 129 -13.11 2.97 -9.81
C MET A 129 -12.28 3.58 -8.67
N ILE A 130 -11.53 2.76 -7.92
CA ILE A 130 -10.71 3.22 -6.81
C ILE A 130 -9.58 4.15 -7.30
N PRO A 131 -8.68 3.73 -8.21
CA PRO A 131 -7.70 4.66 -8.75
C PRO A 131 -8.32 5.75 -9.60
N TYR A 132 -9.54 5.60 -10.14
CA TYR A 132 -10.23 6.69 -10.83
C TYR A 132 -10.60 7.84 -9.87
N PHE A 133 -11.19 7.54 -8.72
CA PHE A 133 -11.62 8.57 -7.75
C PHE A 133 -10.54 9.00 -6.76
N PHE A 134 -9.66 8.08 -6.36
CA PHE A 134 -8.69 8.29 -5.29
C PHE A 134 -7.24 8.17 -5.75
N GLY A 135 -7.00 7.99 -7.06
CA GLY A 135 -5.66 8.02 -7.63
C GLY A 135 -5.02 9.39 -7.43
N ALA A 136 -3.92 9.42 -6.69
CA ALA A 136 -3.17 10.63 -6.37
C ALA A 136 -1.69 10.51 -6.77
N SER A 137 -1.39 9.78 -7.85
CA SER A 137 -0.03 9.64 -8.38
C SER A 137 0.04 9.80 -9.91
N PRO A 138 -0.43 10.91 -10.48
CA PRO A 138 -0.37 11.15 -11.93
C PRO A 138 1.04 11.49 -12.44
N ALA A 139 1.98 11.73 -11.51
CA ALA A 139 3.33 12.19 -11.78
C ALA A 139 4.36 11.40 -10.97
N LEU A 140 5.60 11.36 -11.47
CA LEU A 140 6.76 10.73 -10.86
C LEU A 140 8.04 11.53 -11.17
N CYS A 141 9.09 11.33 -10.38
CA CYS A 141 10.40 11.91 -10.69
C CYS A 141 11.05 11.16 -11.86
N GLY A 142 11.73 11.88 -12.77
CA GLY A 142 12.43 11.26 -13.91
C GLY A 142 13.47 10.20 -13.50
N SER A 143 14.02 10.31 -12.28
CA SER A 143 14.92 9.29 -11.71
C SER A 143 14.26 7.92 -11.54
N PHE A 144 12.92 7.86 -11.48
CA PHE A 144 12.17 6.62 -11.31
C PHE A 144 12.12 5.76 -12.59
N ILE A 145 12.26 6.39 -13.76
CA ILE A 145 12.27 5.67 -15.05
C ILE A 145 13.69 5.17 -15.39
N GLN A 146 14.74 5.72 -14.78
CA GLN A 146 16.15 5.30 -14.94
C GLN A 146 16.57 5.08 -16.41
N GLY A 147 16.06 5.89 -17.34
CA GLY A 147 16.36 5.75 -18.78
C GLY A 147 15.74 4.52 -19.45
N ARG A 148 14.81 3.79 -18.79
CA ARG A 148 14.00 2.76 -19.45
C ARG A 148 13.13 3.41 -20.53
N GLU A 149 13.18 2.88 -21.75
CA GLU A 149 12.28 3.33 -22.81
C GLU A 149 10.84 3.00 -22.42
N THR A 150 9.99 4.02 -22.50
CA THR A 150 8.55 3.91 -22.26
C THR A 150 7.81 4.40 -23.50
N LYS A 151 6.77 3.66 -23.90
CA LYS A 151 5.86 4.05 -25.00
C LYS A 151 4.79 5.05 -24.53
N LEU A 152 4.74 5.34 -23.22
CA LEU A 152 3.76 6.28 -22.67
C LEU A 152 4.18 7.72 -23.01
N PRO A 153 3.24 8.56 -23.48
CA PRO A 153 3.54 9.92 -23.91
C PRO A 153 3.67 10.86 -22.70
N PHE A 154 4.71 10.68 -21.90
CA PHE A 154 4.96 11.54 -20.74
C PHE A 154 5.21 12.98 -21.16
N GLU A 155 4.57 13.90 -20.45
CA GLU A 155 4.94 15.31 -20.43
C GLU A 155 5.91 15.57 -19.26
N SER A 156 6.69 16.63 -19.35
CA SER A 156 7.70 16.97 -18.34
C SER A 156 7.60 18.42 -17.89
N ILE A 157 7.65 18.64 -16.58
CA ILE A 157 7.86 19.97 -15.98
C ILE A 157 9.08 19.86 -15.06
N GLY A 158 10.20 20.42 -15.50
CA GLY A 158 11.49 20.24 -14.83
C GLY A 158 11.89 18.77 -14.77
N GLY A 159 12.20 18.26 -13.57
CA GLY A 159 12.54 16.85 -13.34
C GLY A 159 11.34 15.91 -13.11
N THR A 160 10.11 16.42 -13.25
CA THR A 160 8.88 15.64 -13.00
C THR A 160 8.27 15.20 -14.32
N LEU A 161 7.98 13.90 -14.45
CA LEU A 161 7.25 13.31 -15.57
C LEU A 161 5.81 13.03 -15.16
N TYR A 162 4.85 13.34 -16.01
CA TYR A 162 3.43 13.08 -15.74
C TYR A 162 2.66 12.73 -17.02
N LEU A 163 1.50 12.10 -16.84
CA LEU A 163 0.54 11.87 -17.92
C LEU A 163 -0.71 12.70 -17.64
N PRO A 164 -1.16 13.58 -18.56
CA PRO A 164 -2.26 14.54 -18.29
C PRO A 164 -3.58 13.92 -17.82
N LYS A 165 -3.82 12.66 -18.18
CA LYS A 165 -5.05 11.92 -17.84
C LYS A 165 -4.80 10.72 -16.92
N ALA A 166 -3.57 10.53 -16.44
CA ALA A 166 -3.31 9.47 -15.48
C ALA A 166 -3.91 9.82 -14.12
N THR A 167 -4.30 8.80 -13.37
CA THR A 167 -4.75 8.95 -11.99
C THR A 167 -3.76 8.33 -11.01
N SER A 168 -3.27 7.12 -11.28
CA SER A 168 -2.38 6.39 -10.37
C SER A 168 -1.28 5.61 -11.10
N LEU A 169 -0.15 6.25 -11.38
CA LEU A 169 1.06 5.60 -11.93
C LEU A 169 1.67 4.58 -10.96
N ARG A 170 1.35 4.67 -9.66
CA ARG A 170 1.69 3.61 -8.70
C ARG A 170 1.18 2.23 -9.10
N LEU A 171 0.08 2.16 -9.86
CA LEU A 171 -0.56 0.91 -10.27
C LEU A 171 -0.29 0.52 -11.74
N SER A 172 0.57 1.26 -12.46
CA SER A 172 0.89 1.01 -13.88
C SER A 172 1.94 -0.07 -14.10
#